data_AF-A0A838IAK5-F1
#
_entry.id   AF-A0A838IAK5-F1
#
_cell.length_a   1.000
_cell.length_b   1.000
_cell.length_c   1.000
_cell.angle_alpha   90.00
_cell.angle_beta   90.00
_cell.angle_gamma   90.00
#
_symmetry.space_group_name_H-M   'P 1'
#
loop_
_entity.id
_entity.type
_entity.pdbx_description
1 polymer ?
#
loop_
_entity_poly.entity_id
_entity_poly.type
_entity_poly.pdbx_seq_one_letter_code
_entity_poly.pdbx_strand_id
1 'polypeptide(L)'
;MGFLSAPGPLEIMVILAVALIVLGPSRLPDAAKSVGRGMREFRESLSGGGDDERDYEDLDEDGLDGEDDEEVVAELDEDEIDPGEEPVDEPAEPTKQS
;
A
#
# COMPACT_ATOMS: atom_id res chain seq x y z
N MET A 1 12.24 -32.07 -8.54
CA MET A 1 12.34 -31.60 -9.94
C MET A 1 11.14 -30.66 -10.21
N GLY A 2 11.10 -29.51 -9.53
CA GLY A 2 9.89 -28.66 -9.37
C GLY A 2 9.90 -27.36 -10.16
N PHE A 3 10.78 -27.19 -11.15
CA PHE A 3 10.96 -25.95 -11.91
C PHE A 3 10.06 -25.82 -13.15
N LEU A 4 9.14 -26.78 -13.40
CA LEU A 4 8.38 -26.85 -14.66
C LEU A 4 6.92 -26.39 -14.57
N SER A 5 6.39 -26.10 -13.38
CA SER A 5 4.97 -25.72 -13.24
C SER A 5 4.73 -24.21 -13.29
N ALA A 6 5.66 -23.41 -12.78
CA ALA A 6 5.67 -21.97 -12.88
C ALA A 6 7.05 -21.45 -12.40
N PRO A 7 7.66 -20.49 -13.08
CA PRO A 7 8.81 -19.78 -12.50
C PRO A 7 8.35 -19.11 -11.20
N GLY A 8 9.11 -19.28 -10.13
CA GLY A 8 8.85 -18.59 -8.88
C GLY A 8 9.10 -17.09 -9.01
N PRO A 9 8.69 -16.30 -8.01
CA PRO A 9 8.96 -14.87 -7.98
C PRO A 9 10.44 -14.52 -8.15
N LEU A 10 11.33 -15.39 -7.64
CA LEU A 10 12.78 -15.22 -7.75
C LEU A 10 13.27 -15.46 -9.19
N GLU A 11 12.82 -16.51 -9.87
CA GLU A 11 13.15 -16.73 -11.28
C GLU A 11 12.65 -15.59 -12.17
N ILE A 12 11.43 -15.08 -11.93
CA ILE A 12 10.92 -13.92 -12.66
C ILE A 12 11.78 -12.68 -12.41
N MET A 13 12.25 -12.46 -11.18
CA MET A 13 13.18 -11.37 -10.86
C MET A 13 14.49 -11.48 -11.64
N VAL A 14 15.06 -12.68 -11.77
CA VAL A 14 16.29 -12.91 -12.54
C VAL A 14 16.06 -12.63 -14.03
N ILE A 15 14.95 -13.07 -14.60
CA ILE A 15 14.60 -12.80 -16.01
C ILE A 15 14.42 -11.31 -16.24
N LEU A 16 13.71 -10.61 -15.32
CA LEU A 16 13.55 -9.16 -15.37
C LEU A 16 14.90 -8.45 -15.30
N ALA A 17 15.82 -8.87 -14.42
CA ALA A 17 17.15 -8.28 -14.33
C ALA A 17 17.91 -8.39 -15.66
N VAL A 18 17.89 -9.55 -16.32
CA VAL A 18 18.52 -9.72 -17.63
C VAL A 18 17.83 -8.87 -18.71
N ALA A 19 16.50 -8.83 -18.72
CA ALA A 19 15.73 -7.99 -19.64
C ALA A 19 16.04 -6.49 -19.45
N LEU A 20 16.17 -6.03 -18.20
CA LEU A 20 16.56 -4.67 -17.85
C LEU A 20 17.98 -4.33 -18.30
N ILE A 21 18.92 -5.29 -18.33
CA ILE A 21 20.26 -5.06 -18.86
C ILE A 21 20.24 -4.90 -20.39
N VAL A 22 19.46 -5.74 -21.09
CA VAL A 22 19.37 -5.71 -22.55
C VAL A 22 18.60 -4.49 -23.05
N LEU A 23 17.45 -4.20 -22.44
CA LEU A 23 16.54 -3.13 -22.86
C LEU A 23 16.84 -1.80 -22.16
N GLY A 24 17.33 -1.84 -20.93
CA GLY A 24 17.56 -0.68 -20.06
C GLY A 24 16.40 -0.47 -19.07
N PRO A 25 16.69 -0.10 -17.80
CA PRO A 25 15.65 0.11 -16.78
C PRO A 25 14.68 1.24 -17.09
N SER A 26 15.13 2.27 -17.83
CA SER A 26 14.28 3.39 -18.25
C SER A 26 13.32 3.02 -19.38
N ARG A 27 13.63 1.99 -20.19
CA ARG A 27 12.83 1.62 -21.36
C ARG A 27 11.65 0.71 -21.03
N LEU A 28 11.76 -0.07 -19.95
CA LEU A 28 10.68 -0.93 -19.46
C LEU A 28 9.41 -0.14 -19.07
N PRO A 29 9.48 0.95 -18.28
CA PRO A 29 8.30 1.76 -17.96
C PRO A 29 7.72 2.48 -19.18
N ASP A 30 8.55 2.98 -20.10
CA ASP A 30 8.06 3.61 -21.34
C ASP A 30 7.30 2.61 -22.23
N ALA A 31 7.84 1.40 -22.38
CA ALA A 31 7.18 0.31 -23.10
C ALA A 31 5.88 -0.12 -22.40
N ALA A 32 5.88 -0.23 -21.06
CA ALA A 32 4.69 -0.57 -20.30
C ALA A 32 3.61 0.52 -20.40
N LYS A 33 3.98 1.82 -20.38
CA LYS A 33 3.04 2.95 -20.55
C LYS A 33 2.36 2.91 -21.92
N SER A 34 3.12 2.70 -22.99
CA SER A 34 2.59 2.63 -24.36
C SER A 34 1.69 1.40 -24.57
N VAL A 35 2.12 0.23 -24.11
CA VAL A 35 1.32 -1.00 -24.15
C VAL A 35 0.07 -0.87 -23.27
N GLY A 36 0.19 -0.27 -22.08
CA GLY A 36 -0.91 -0.07 -21.14
C GLY A 36 -2.01 0.82 -21.70
N ARG A 37 -1.65 1.91 -22.39
CA ARG A 37 -2.61 2.78 -23.07
C ARG A 37 -3.37 2.03 -24.17
N GLY A 38 -2.66 1.28 -25.01
CA GLY A 38 -3.29 0.43 -26.04
C GLY A 38 -4.16 -0.69 -25.47
N MET A 39 -3.74 -1.33 -24.36
CA MET A 39 -4.56 -2.33 -23.67
C MET A 39 -5.82 -1.72 -23.05
N ARG A 40 -5.75 -0.48 -22.54
CA ARG A 40 -6.92 0.25 -22.01
C ARG A 40 -7.92 0.51 -23.12
N GLU A 41 -7.48 1.09 -24.24
CA GLU A 41 -8.32 1.35 -25.42
C GLU A 41 -8.91 0.07 -26.02
N PHE A 42 -8.11 -1.01 -26.08
CA PHE A 42 -8.57 -2.33 -26.54
C PHE A 42 -9.65 -2.90 -25.60
N ARG A 43 -9.46 -2.78 -24.29
CA ARG A 43 -10.43 -3.22 -23.30
C ARG A 43 -11.72 -2.40 -23.38
N GLU A 44 -11.61 -1.08 -23.50
CA GLU A 44 -12.72 -0.14 -23.69
C GLU A 44 -13.59 -0.53 -24.90
N SER A 45 -12.92 -0.82 -26.02
CA SER A 45 -13.57 -1.22 -27.28
C SER A 45 -14.26 -2.58 -27.17
N LEU A 46 -13.72 -3.50 -26.38
CA LEU A 46 -14.32 -4.81 -26.12
C LEU A 46 -15.43 -4.77 -25.05
N SER A 47 -15.33 -3.87 -24.08
CA SER A 47 -16.28 -3.74 -22.97
C SER A 47 -17.55 -2.97 -23.34
N GLY A 48 -17.60 -2.34 -24.51
CA GLY A 48 -18.85 -1.83 -25.07
C GLY A 48 -19.42 -0.62 -24.33
N GLY A 49 -18.62 0.42 -24.14
CA GLY A 49 -19.07 1.78 -23.78
C GLY A 49 -19.40 2.00 -22.30
N GLY A 50 -18.78 3.05 -21.73
CA GLY A 50 -18.86 3.46 -20.32
C GLY A 50 -17.63 2.96 -19.57
N ASP A 51 -16.74 3.80 -19.04
CA ASP A 51 -16.97 5.02 -18.26
C ASP A 51 -15.78 5.99 -18.39
N ASP A 52 -16.15 7.25 -18.65
CA ASP A 52 -15.62 8.54 -18.20
C ASP A 52 -14.13 8.69 -17.81
N GLU A 53 -13.48 9.60 -18.55
CA GLU A 53 -12.82 10.78 -17.99
C GLU A 53 -11.85 10.53 -16.82
N ARG A 54 -10.65 10.03 -17.14
CA ARG A 54 -9.46 10.38 -16.35
C ARG A 54 -8.31 10.63 -17.31
N ASP A 55 -8.27 11.87 -17.78
CA ASP A 55 -7.05 12.58 -18.10
C ASP A 55 -6.11 12.46 -16.90
N TYR A 56 -5.06 11.69 -17.09
CA TYR A 56 -3.82 11.83 -16.33
C TYR A 56 -2.84 12.51 -17.30
N GLU A 57 -3.19 13.72 -17.71
CA GLU A 57 -2.19 14.68 -18.17
C GLU A 57 -1.47 15.20 -16.91
N ASP A 58 -0.16 15.39 -17.03
CA ASP A 58 0.69 16.15 -16.11
C ASP A 58 1.04 15.49 -14.76
N LEU A 59 1.98 14.53 -14.81
CA LEU A 59 2.94 14.33 -13.71
C LEU A 59 4.35 14.74 -14.21
N ASP A 60 4.43 15.96 -14.72
CA ASP A 60 5.66 16.75 -14.79
C ASP A 60 5.38 18.00 -13.96
N GLU A 61 5.16 17.84 -12.65
CA GLU A 61 5.12 18.95 -11.70
C GLU A 61 6.19 18.68 -10.63
N ASP A 62 7.38 19.13 -10.99
CA ASP A 62 8.46 19.54 -10.13
C ASP A 62 7.99 20.63 -9.14
N GLY A 63 7.25 20.21 -8.12
CA GLY A 63 6.82 21.04 -6.99
C GLY A 63 7.10 20.34 -5.66
N LEU A 64 8.37 20.28 -5.27
CA LEU A 64 8.75 20.08 -3.86
C LEU A 64 9.00 21.45 -3.24
N ASP A 65 7.95 22.22 -3.05
CA ASP A 65 7.85 23.33 -2.11
C ASP A 65 6.89 22.92 -0.99
N GLY A 66 7.34 21.93 -0.21
CA GLY A 66 6.80 21.72 1.12
C GLY A 66 7.32 22.82 2.03
N GLU A 67 6.68 23.99 2.00
CA GLU A 67 6.82 24.99 3.04
C GLU A 67 6.39 24.37 4.37
N ASP A 68 7.34 24.38 5.29
CA ASP A 68 7.19 24.03 6.69
C ASP A 68 6.23 25.02 7.37
N ASP A 69 4.97 24.66 7.63
CA ASP A 69 4.12 25.47 8.51
C ASP A 69 3.18 24.61 9.38
N GLU A 70 3.48 24.67 10.67
CA GLU A 70 2.67 24.47 11.86
C GLU A 70 1.97 23.11 12.12
N GLU A 71 2.63 22.37 13.02
CA GLU A 71 2.08 21.46 14.02
C GLU A 71 0.78 22.00 14.66
N VAL A 72 -0.38 21.52 14.20
CA VAL A 72 -1.62 21.64 14.97
C VAL A 72 -1.59 20.59 16.07
N VAL A 73 -1.08 20.99 17.23
CA VAL A 73 -1.24 20.28 18.50
C VAL A 73 -2.74 20.13 18.81
N ALA A 74 -3.25 18.91 18.74
CA ALA A 74 -4.54 18.58 19.33
C ALA A 74 -4.33 18.33 20.82
N GLU A 75 -4.49 19.38 21.63
CA GLU A 75 -4.67 19.27 23.07
C GLU A 75 -5.94 18.44 23.35
N LEU A 76 -5.77 17.21 23.82
CA LEU A 76 -6.83 16.42 24.43
C LEU A 76 -6.67 16.51 25.95
N ASP A 77 -7.14 17.63 26.50
CA ASP A 77 -7.51 17.74 27.90
C ASP A 77 -9.00 17.42 28.01
N GLU A 78 -9.31 16.16 28.34
CA GLU A 78 -10.57 15.82 29.00
C GLU A 78 -10.24 15.06 30.28
N ASP A 79 -10.56 15.75 31.36
CA ASP A 79 -10.34 15.46 32.75
C ASP A 79 -10.91 14.11 33.25
N GLU A 80 -10.31 13.70 34.37
CA GLU A 80 -10.91 12.90 35.45
C GLU A 80 -11.03 11.37 35.26
N ILE A 81 -9.91 10.68 35.47
CA ILE A 81 -9.92 9.38 36.17
C ILE A 81 -9.29 9.62 37.56
N ASP A 82 -10.14 9.80 38.56
CA ASP A 82 -9.77 10.00 39.98
C ASP A 82 -9.02 8.77 40.53
N PRO A 83 -7.76 8.93 40.98
CA PRO A 83 -6.98 7.88 41.60
C PRO A 83 -7.12 7.96 43.12
N GLY A 84 -7.94 7.10 43.73
CA GLY A 84 -7.70 6.73 45.12
C GLY A 84 -8.89 6.28 45.94
N GLU A 85 -9.24 5.00 45.85
CA GLU A 85 -9.67 4.21 47.01
C GLU A 85 -9.20 2.76 46.83
N GLU A 86 -8.00 2.44 47.33
CA GLU A 86 -7.77 1.14 47.99
C GLU A 86 -8.03 1.36 49.49
N PRO A 87 -8.27 0.34 50.36
CA PRO A 87 -8.34 -1.11 50.16
C PRO A 87 -9.61 -1.74 50.82
N VAL A 88 -9.94 -3.01 50.55
CA VAL A 88 -10.58 -3.88 51.57
C VAL A 88 -10.49 -5.37 51.20
N ASP A 89 -9.72 -6.08 52.04
CA ASP A 89 -9.93 -7.42 52.58
C ASP A 89 -10.52 -8.55 51.72
N GLU A 90 -9.66 -9.57 51.54
CA GLU A 90 -9.90 -10.98 51.87
C GLU A 90 -11.31 -11.56 51.61
N PRO A 91 -11.45 -12.44 50.61
CA PRO A 91 -12.37 -13.56 50.70
C PRO A 91 -11.62 -14.85 51.04
N ALA A 92 -12.01 -15.37 52.19
CA ALA A 92 -11.74 -16.66 52.79
C ALA A 92 -11.77 -17.88 51.85
N GLU A 93 -10.79 -18.75 52.11
CA GLU A 93 -10.84 -20.21 52.19
C GLU A 93 -11.15 -21.10 50.94
N PRO A 94 -10.34 -22.16 50.74
CA PRO A 94 -10.59 -23.19 49.75
C PRO A 94 -11.66 -24.17 50.26
N THR A 95 -12.84 -24.18 49.64
CA THR A 95 -13.83 -25.23 49.87
C THR A 95 -13.53 -26.43 48.99
N LYS A 96 -13.13 -27.52 49.66
CA LYS A 96 -13.14 -28.90 49.15
C LYS A 96 -14.55 -29.32 48.73
N GLN A 97 -14.65 -30.06 47.63
CA GLN A 97 -15.64 -31.12 47.31
C GLN A 97 -15.36 -31.55 45.86
N SER A 98 -15.37 -32.80 45.43
CA SER A 98 -15.39 -34.16 45.99
C SER A 98 -14.92 -35.08 44.86
#